data_AF-A0A6P0TVP2-F1
#
_entry.id   AF-A0A6P0TVP2-F1
#
_cell.length_a   1.000
_cell.length_b   1.000
_cell.length_c   1.000
_cell.angle_alpha   90.00
_cell.angle_beta   90.00
_cell.angle_gamma   90.00
#
_symmetry.space_group_name_H-M   'P 1'
#
loop_
_entity.id
_entity.type
_entity.pdbx_description
1 polymer ?
#
loop_
_entity_poly.entity_id
_entity_poly.type
_entity_poly.pdbx_seq_one_letter_code
_entity_poly.pdbx_strand_id
1 'polypeptide(L)'
;LTTEEKYLVISEPSTNFSFIDVEEEEEVSIELPMKLIGPDPNLAYPFMQALNLAFFQAYLTNQSQSLPYLSGSYLQYINQQPFTFSVLQSLTEEDLQKAIDSFSERLSNIK
;
A
#
# COMPACT_ATOMS: atom_id res chain seq x y z
N LEU A 1 1.56 21.54 4.65
CA LEU A 1 1.34 20.17 5.19
C LEU A 1 1.55 20.22 6.71
N THR A 2 0.52 20.53 7.48
CA THR A 2 0.58 20.60 8.96
C THR A 2 -0.26 19.53 9.65
N THR A 3 -0.84 18.60 8.89
CA THR A 3 -1.66 17.50 9.43
C THR A 3 -0.76 16.45 10.07
N GLU A 4 -1.04 16.10 11.32
CA GLU A 4 -0.28 15.11 12.10
C GLU A 4 -0.55 13.67 11.63
N GLU A 5 -1.80 13.41 11.22
CA GLU A 5 -2.29 12.11 10.80
C GLU A 5 -1.78 11.76 9.39
N LYS A 6 -0.70 10.98 9.33
CA LYS A 6 -0.06 10.52 8.08
C LYS A 6 0.08 9.00 8.09
N TYR A 7 -0.26 8.40 6.96
CA TYR A 7 -0.26 6.95 6.77
C TYR A 7 0.58 6.62 5.54
N LEU A 8 1.58 5.76 5.71
CA LEU A 8 2.32 5.15 4.60
C LEU A 8 1.98 3.66 4.56
N VAL A 9 1.38 3.22 3.46
CA VAL A 9 1.06 1.80 3.23
C VAL A 9 2.10 1.22 2.28
N ILE A 10 2.67 0.07 2.66
CA ILE A 10 3.63 -0.68 1.86
C ILE A 10 3.00 -2.01 1.51
N SER A 11 3.04 -2.39 0.23
CA SER A 11 2.51 -3.64 -0.30
C SER A 11 3.61 -4.44 -0.98
N GLU A 12 3.78 -5.70 -0.60
CA GLU A 12 4.80 -6.60 -1.13
C GLU A 12 4.22 -8.00 -1.41
N PRO A 13 4.47 -8.62 -2.56
CA PRO A 13 5.08 -8.04 -3.76
C PRO A 13 4.02 -7.25 -4.54
N SER A 14 4.24 -5.96 -4.79
CA SER A 14 3.35 -5.15 -5.64
C SER A 14 4.12 -4.43 -6.75
N THR A 15 3.40 -4.08 -7.81
CA THR A 15 3.86 -3.22 -8.89
C THR A 15 2.86 -2.08 -9.09
N ASN A 16 3.16 -1.14 -9.98
CA ASN A 16 2.18 -0.12 -10.39
C ASN A 16 0.88 -0.76 -10.92
N PHE A 17 0.95 -1.94 -11.55
CA PHE A 17 -0.19 -2.64 -12.13
C PHE A 17 -1.09 -3.32 -11.09
N SER A 18 -0.58 -3.59 -9.88
CA SER A 18 -1.38 -4.23 -8.81
C SER A 18 -2.56 -3.38 -8.34
N PHE A 19 -2.58 -2.08 -8.66
CA PHE A 19 -3.57 -1.11 -8.21
C PHE A 19 -4.35 -0.45 -9.35
N ILE A 20 -4.25 -1.00 -10.56
CA ILE A 20 -5.07 -0.60 -11.69
C ILE A 20 -6.35 -1.43 -11.64
N ASP A 21 -7.49 -0.79 -11.89
CA ASP A 21 -8.74 -1.52 -12.08
C ASP A 21 -8.68 -2.23 -13.43
N VAL A 22 -8.79 -3.55 -13.41
CA VAL A 22 -8.77 -4.35 -14.63
C VAL A 22 -10.21 -4.75 -14.90
N GLU A 23 -10.93 -3.90 -15.64
CA GLU A 23 -12.23 -4.30 -16.15
C GLU A 23 -12.03 -5.50 -17.10
N GLU A 24 -12.85 -6.54 -16.98
CA GLU A 24 -12.72 -7.81 -17.73
C GLU A 24 -12.75 -7.62 -19.26
N GLU A 25 -13.11 -6.43 -19.76
CA GLU A 25 -13.33 -6.12 -21.18
C GLU A 25 -12.26 -5.20 -21.81
N GLU A 26 -11.28 -4.71 -21.05
CA GLU A 26 -10.19 -3.91 -21.64
C GLU A 26 -9.10 -4.82 -22.20
N GLU A 27 -9.16 -5.11 -23.50
CA GLU A 27 -8.04 -5.73 -24.23
C GLU A 27 -6.81 -4.83 -24.08
N VAL A 28 -5.90 -5.21 -23.18
CA VAL A 28 -4.59 -4.56 -23.05
C VAL A 28 -3.84 -4.76 -24.36
N SER A 29 -3.82 -3.72 -25.19
CA SER A 29 -3.21 -3.72 -26.53
C SER A 29 -1.68 -3.93 -26.53
N ILE A 30 -1.05 -4.12 -25.37
CA ILE A 30 0.39 -4.29 -25.18
C ILE A 30 0.64 -5.49 -24.28
N GLU A 31 1.29 -6.52 -24.81
CA GLU A 31 1.76 -7.66 -24.01
C GLU A 31 2.91 -7.21 -23.09
N LEU A 32 2.67 -7.23 -21.78
CA LEU A 32 3.68 -6.93 -20.77
C LEU A 32 4.23 -8.23 -20.16
N PRO A 33 5.54 -8.32 -19.89
CA PRO A 33 6.10 -9.42 -19.11
C PRO A 33 5.37 -9.58 -17.77
N MET A 34 4.92 -10.80 -17.43
CA MET A 34 4.21 -11.07 -16.16
C MET A 34 4.97 -10.57 -14.92
N LYS A 35 6.30 -10.57 -14.95
CA LYS A 35 7.13 -10.06 -13.86
C LYS A 35 6.97 -8.53 -13.62
N LEU A 36 6.61 -7.77 -14.65
CA LEU A 36 6.33 -6.33 -14.54
C LEU A 36 4.90 -6.05 -14.06
N ILE A 37 3.95 -6.94 -14.36
CA ILE A 37 2.57 -6.86 -13.86
C ILE A 37 2.54 -7.24 -12.38
N GLY A 38 3.27 -8.28 -11.99
CA GLY A 38 3.25 -8.81 -10.63
C GLY A 38 2.07 -9.77 -10.43
N PRO A 39 1.64 -10.00 -9.18
CA PRO A 39 0.50 -10.87 -8.89
C PRO A 39 -0.84 -10.26 -9.32
N ASP A 40 -1.89 -11.07 -9.27
CA ASP A 40 -3.24 -10.70 -9.72
C ASP A 40 -3.75 -9.40 -9.06
N PRO A 41 -4.02 -8.33 -9.83
CA PRO A 41 -4.50 -7.06 -9.30
C PRO A 41 -5.87 -7.16 -8.61
N ASN A 42 -6.69 -8.16 -8.95
CA ASN A 42 -7.97 -8.41 -8.28
C ASN A 42 -7.83 -8.71 -6.78
N LEU A 43 -6.62 -9.06 -6.33
CA LEU A 43 -6.32 -9.32 -4.92
C LEU A 43 -5.77 -8.08 -4.18
N ALA A 44 -5.19 -7.10 -4.88
CA ALA A 44 -4.59 -5.91 -4.27
C ALA A 44 -5.47 -4.65 -4.40
N TYR A 45 -6.16 -4.48 -5.52
CA TYR A 45 -7.01 -3.32 -5.77
C TYR A 45 -8.15 -3.16 -4.75
N PRO A 46 -8.91 -4.22 -4.38
CA PRO A 46 -9.95 -4.11 -3.34
C PRO A 46 -9.39 -3.74 -1.96
N PHE A 47 -8.18 -4.20 -1.64
CA PHE A 47 -7.51 -3.85 -0.38
C PHE A 47 -7.23 -2.34 -0.30
N MET A 48 -6.69 -1.77 -1.38
CA MET A 48 -6.48 -0.32 -1.48
C MET A 48 -7.80 0.45 -1.35
N GLN A 49 -8.88 0.00 -2.01
CA GLN A 49 -10.19 0.63 -1.89
C GLN A 49 -10.72 0.60 -0.45
N ALA A 50 -10.60 -0.52 0.25
CA ALA A 50 -11.04 -0.66 1.64
C ALA A 50 -10.26 0.28 2.58
N LEU A 51 -8.94 0.40 2.42
CA LEU A 51 -8.13 1.33 3.20
C LEU A 51 -8.48 2.80 2.90
N ASN A 52 -8.65 3.16 1.63
CA ASN A 52 -9.07 4.50 1.25
C ASN A 52 -10.44 4.85 1.84
N LEU A 53 -11.39 3.91 1.81
CA LEU A 53 -12.70 4.07 2.42
C LEU A 53 -12.58 4.32 3.93
N ALA A 54 -11.81 3.50 4.65
CA ALA A 54 -11.59 3.67 6.08
C ALA A 54 -10.96 5.03 6.42
N PHE A 55 -9.97 5.47 5.62
CA PHE A 55 -9.29 6.76 5.78
C PHE A 55 -10.26 7.93 5.55
N PHE A 56 -11.01 7.91 4.46
CA PHE A 56 -11.99 8.96 4.17
C PHE A 56 -13.13 9.00 5.18
N GLN A 57 -13.61 7.83 5.62
CA GLN A 57 -14.62 7.80 6.68
C GLN A 57 -14.09 8.43 7.97
N ALA A 58 -12.88 8.04 8.41
CA ALA A 58 -12.25 8.55 9.61
C ALA A 58 -12.06 10.08 9.57
N TYR A 59 -11.52 10.63 8.47
CA TYR A 59 -11.04 12.00 8.43
C TYR A 59 -11.89 13.00 7.63
N LEU A 60 -12.70 12.54 6.66
CA LEU A 60 -13.61 13.42 5.91
C LEU A 60 -15.02 13.43 6.51
N THR A 61 -15.46 12.31 7.09
CA THR A 61 -16.80 12.19 7.68
C THR A 61 -16.80 12.07 9.21
N ASN A 62 -15.63 12.16 9.86
CA ASN A 62 -15.45 12.08 11.31
C ASN A 62 -15.97 10.78 11.94
N GLN A 63 -15.90 9.66 11.21
CA GLN A 63 -16.31 8.34 11.70
C GLN A 63 -15.15 7.66 12.41
N SER A 64 -14.94 7.97 13.68
CA SER A 64 -13.82 7.43 14.48
C SER A 64 -13.85 5.90 14.61
N GLN A 65 -15.01 5.27 14.43
CA GLN A 65 -15.14 3.81 14.37
C GLN A 65 -14.38 3.16 13.20
N SER A 66 -13.96 3.94 12.20
CA SER A 66 -13.17 3.44 11.06
C SER A 66 -11.66 3.44 11.31
N LEU A 67 -11.17 4.13 12.35
CA LEU A 67 -9.74 4.20 12.71
C LEU A 67 -9.09 2.82 12.96
N PRO A 68 -9.75 1.84 13.61
CA PRO A 68 -9.16 0.52 13.82
C PRO A 68 -8.78 -0.20 12.50
N TYR A 69 -9.48 0.09 11.40
CA TYR A 69 -9.20 -0.51 10.09
C TYR A 69 -7.92 0.04 9.44
N LEU A 70 -7.38 1.14 9.95
CA LEU A 70 -6.11 1.70 9.49
C LEU A 70 -4.91 1.20 10.32
N SER A 71 -5.14 0.32 11.31
CA SER A 71 -4.10 -0.17 12.21
C SER A 71 -3.24 -1.27 11.61
N GLY A 72 -1.94 -1.28 11.94
CA GLY A 72 -1.01 -2.32 11.48
C GLY A 72 -1.43 -3.73 11.86
N SER A 73 -2.00 -3.92 13.06
CA SER A 73 -2.53 -5.21 13.50
C SER A 73 -3.74 -5.67 12.67
N TYR A 74 -4.62 -4.74 12.28
CA TYR A 74 -5.75 -5.07 11.42
C TYR A 74 -5.27 -5.46 10.02
N LEU A 75 -4.37 -4.68 9.41
CA LEU A 75 -3.81 -5.02 8.09
C LEU A 75 -3.11 -6.39 8.11
N GLN A 76 -2.35 -6.70 9.16
CA GLN A 76 -1.77 -8.04 9.33
C GLN A 76 -2.81 -9.15 9.40
N TYR A 77 -3.95 -8.91 10.05
CA TYR A 77 -5.04 -9.87 10.16
C TYR A 77 -5.75 -10.13 8.83
N ILE A 78 -5.92 -9.10 8.00
CA ILE A 78 -6.64 -9.21 6.72
C ILE A 78 -5.73 -9.47 5.51
N ASN A 79 -4.41 -9.60 5.72
CA ASN A 79 -3.47 -9.89 4.64
C ASN A 79 -3.84 -11.19 3.92
N GLN A 80 -3.82 -11.14 2.58
CA GLN A 80 -4.11 -12.27 1.72
C GLN A 80 -2.95 -12.51 0.77
N GLN A 81 -2.45 -13.74 0.76
CA GLN A 81 -1.44 -14.15 -0.21
C GLN A 81 -1.94 -13.86 -1.64
N PRO A 82 -1.08 -13.39 -2.54
CA PRO A 82 0.37 -13.25 -2.38
C PRO A 82 0.83 -11.95 -1.72
N PHE A 83 -0.09 -11.00 -1.47
CA PHE A 83 0.26 -9.69 -0.96
C PHE A 83 0.37 -9.66 0.57
N THR A 84 1.36 -8.92 1.04
CA THR A 84 1.51 -8.50 2.42
C THR A 84 1.45 -6.99 2.45
N PHE A 85 0.50 -6.46 3.21
CA PHE A 85 0.35 -5.03 3.43
C PHE A 85 0.79 -4.69 4.85
N SER A 86 1.47 -3.57 4.97
CA SER A 86 1.86 -2.96 6.24
C SER A 86 1.57 -1.47 6.19
N VAL A 87 1.34 -0.87 7.36
CA VAL A 87 1.06 0.56 7.48
C VAL A 87 1.91 1.16 8.59
N LEU A 88 2.46 2.33 8.29
CA LEU A 88 3.16 3.19 9.22
C LEU A 88 2.27 4.39 9.51
N GLN A 89 1.84 4.50 10.77
CA GLN A 89 1.08 5.64 11.28
C GLN A 89 2.08 6.57 11.95
N SER A 90 2.19 7.79 11.44
CA SER A 90 3.31 8.70 11.65
C SER A 90 4.57 8.27 10.89
N LEU A 91 5.02 9.18 10.04
CA LEU A 91 6.31 9.12 9.38
C LEU A 91 6.91 10.50 9.60
N THR A 92 7.78 10.61 10.60
CA THR A 92 8.53 11.85 10.75
C THR A 92 9.52 11.97 9.60
N GLU A 93 9.95 13.19 9.28
CA GLU A 93 11.01 13.38 8.29
C GLU A 93 12.28 12.61 8.68
N GLU A 94 12.55 12.48 9.98
CA GLU A 94 13.65 11.70 10.53
C GLU A 94 13.49 10.19 10.25
N ASP A 95 12.28 9.64 10.46
CA ASP A 95 12.01 8.23 10.18
C ASP A 95 12.12 7.92 8.69
N LEU A 96 11.63 8.82 7.83
CA LEU A 96 11.78 8.70 6.37
C LEU A 96 13.26 8.73 5.96
N GLN A 97 14.04 9.67 6.50
CA GLN A 97 15.47 9.76 6.19
C GLN A 97 16.21 8.49 6.61
N LYS A 98 15.94 7.97 7.81
CA LYS A 98 16.53 6.69 8.28
C LYS A 98 16.18 5.51 7.37
N ALA A 99 14.94 5.46 6.88
CA ALA A 99 14.52 4.40 5.96
C ALA A 99 15.25 4.48 4.61
N ILE A 100 15.44 5.69 4.07
CA ILE A 100 16.19 5.93 2.83
C ILE A 100 17.67 5.57 3.00
N ASP A 101 18.27 5.95 4.13
CA ASP A 101 19.67 5.64 4.42
C ASP A 101 19.88 4.13 4.54
N SER A 102 19.01 3.44 5.29
CA SER A 102 19.04 1.97 5.43
C SER A 102 18.87 1.25 4.09
N PHE A 103 17.96 1.73 3.24
CA PHE A 103 17.79 1.17 1.88
C PHE A 103 19.05 1.38 1.03
N SER A 104 19.64 2.57 1.07
CA SER A 104 20.87 2.90 0.34
C SER A 104 22.06 2.04 0.78
N GLU A 105 22.22 1.81 2.08
CA GLU A 105 23.22 0.89 2.63
C GLU A 105 23.02 -0.54 2.13
N ARG A 106 21.78 -1.06 2.17
CA ARG A 106 21.47 -2.41 1.66
C ARG A 106 21.81 -2.55 0.18
N LEU A 107 21.53 -1.54 -0.64
CA LEU A 107 21.92 -1.55 -2.05
C LEU A 107 23.44 -1.54 -2.25
N SER A 108 24.18 -0.83 -1.39
CA SER A 108 25.64 -0.79 -1.46
C SER A 108 26.29 -2.14 -1.12
N ASN A 109 25.65 -2.92 -0.25
CA ASN A 109 26.10 -4.23 0.20
C ASN A 109 25.73 -5.40 -0.75
N ILE A 110 25.08 -5.11 -1.88
CA ILE A 110 24.75 -6.10 -2.93
C ILE A 110 25.83 -6.16 -4.02
N LYS A 111 26.92 -5.38 -3.90
CA LYS A 111 28.14 -5.51 -4.74
C LYS A 111 29.16 -6.45 -4.11
#